data_AF-A0A6P0XK90-F1
#
_entry.id   AF-A0A6P0XK90-F1
#
_cell.length_a   1.000
_cell.length_b   1.000
_cell.length_c   1.000
_cell.angle_alpha   90.00
_cell.angle_beta   90.00
_cell.angle_gamma   90.00
#
_symmetry.space_group_name_H-M   'P 1'
#
loop_
_entity.id
_entity.type
_entity.pdbx_description
1 polymer ?
#
loop_
_entity_poly.entity_id
_entity_poly.type
_entity_poly.pdbx_seq_one_letter_code
_entity_poly.pdbx_strand_id
1 'polypeptide(L)'
;DDAIGKWREAVSLDSKAAEPLLALSVALYTKGDKQQGFAMGEEALRLDSRYADIDYLDKNLWGERLLEDAKRFLATPRIQETLAQIEDLPPSSPDRVSP
;
A
#
# COMPACT_ATOMS: atom_id res chain seq x y z
N ASP A 1 -12.20 -6.96 16.19
CA ASP A 1 -11.53 -7.08 14.87
C ASP A 1 -11.86 -5.85 14.01
N ASP A 2 -11.77 -4.67 14.61
CA ASP A 2 -12.65 -3.57 14.21
C ASP A 2 -12.02 -2.66 13.15
N ALA A 3 -10.69 -2.72 12.99
CA ALA A 3 -9.96 -1.93 12.01
C ALA A 3 -10.14 -2.45 10.57
N ILE A 4 -10.17 -3.78 10.37
CA ILE A 4 -10.39 -4.38 9.04
C ILE A 4 -11.75 -4.01 8.46
N GLY A 5 -12.80 -4.00 9.29
CA GLY A 5 -14.13 -3.58 8.87
C GLY A 5 -14.13 -2.14 8.34
N LYS A 6 -13.51 -1.23 9.08
CA LYS A 6 -13.38 0.19 8.68
C LYS A 6 -12.54 0.38 7.42
N TRP A 7 -11.44 -0.35 7.26
CA TRP A 7 -10.64 -0.25 6.04
C TRP A 7 -11.36 -0.83 4.83
N ARG A 8 -12.12 -1.93 4.99
CA ARG A 8 -12.98 -2.45 3.92
C ARG A 8 -14.04 -1.45 3.49
N GLU A 9 -14.68 -0.78 4.45
CA GLU A 9 -15.62 0.30 4.17
C GLU A 9 -14.94 1.46 3.42
N ALA A 10 -13.78 1.93 3.90
CA ALA A 10 -13.03 2.99 3.24
C ALA A 10 -12.63 2.63 1.79
N VAL A 11 -12.13 1.41 1.56
CA VAL A 11 -11.81 0.91 0.21
C VAL A 11 -13.07 0.76 -0.65
N SER A 12 -14.22 0.42 -0.07
CA SER A 12 -15.48 0.34 -0.81
C SER A 12 -16.00 1.72 -1.25
N LEU A 13 -15.68 2.77 -0.48
CA LEU A 13 -16.02 4.15 -0.81
C LEU A 13 -15.06 4.73 -1.86
N ASP A 14 -13.77 4.44 -1.74
CA ASP A 14 -12.76 4.80 -2.74
C ASP A 14 -11.74 3.67 -2.92
N SER A 15 -11.92 2.90 -3.99
CA SER A 15 -11.02 1.80 -4.35
C SER A 15 -9.61 2.24 -4.72
N LYS A 16 -9.38 3.54 -4.97
CA LYS A 16 -8.08 4.09 -5.38
C LYS A 16 -7.40 4.87 -4.26
N ALA A 17 -7.97 4.89 -3.06
CA ALA A 17 -7.32 5.48 -1.90
C ALA A 17 -6.18 4.55 -1.41
N ALA A 18 -4.94 4.92 -1.71
CA ALA A 18 -3.76 4.10 -1.41
C ALA A 18 -3.60 3.76 0.08
N GLU A 19 -3.92 4.71 0.98
CA GLU A 19 -3.80 4.50 2.43
C GLU A 19 -4.69 3.37 2.98
N PRO A 20 -6.03 3.43 2.87
CA PRO A 20 -6.89 2.36 3.39
C PRO A 20 -6.67 1.05 2.63
N LEU A 21 -6.26 1.12 1.36
CA LEU A 21 -5.92 -0.06 0.57
C LEU A 21 -4.68 -0.76 1.15
N LEU A 22 -3.60 -0.03 1.45
CA LEU A 22 -2.41 -0.61 2.09
C LEU A 22 -2.71 -1.09 3.52
N ALA A 23 -3.46 -0.31 4.32
CA ALA A 23 -3.77 -0.69 5.69
C ALA A 23 -4.57 -2.01 5.74
N LEU A 24 -5.54 -2.17 4.84
CA LEU A 24 -6.27 -3.42 4.67
C LEU A 24 -5.38 -4.55 4.18
N SER A 25 -4.47 -4.28 3.24
CA SER A 25 -3.56 -5.27 2.67
C SER A 25 -2.63 -5.86 3.73
N VAL A 26 -2.03 -5.02 4.57
CA VAL A 26 -1.17 -5.41 5.70
C VAL A 26 -1.96 -6.25 6.69
N ALA A 27 -3.18 -5.83 7.03
CA ALA A 27 -4.02 -6.54 7.99
C ALA A 27 -4.45 -7.93 7.49
N LEU A 28 -4.80 -8.05 6.20
CA LEU A 28 -5.14 -9.31 5.56
C LEU A 28 -3.93 -10.26 5.54
N TYR A 29 -2.76 -9.75 5.17
CA TYR A 29 -1.52 -10.52 5.16
C TYR A 29 -1.19 -11.07 6.55
N THR A 30 -1.26 -10.22 7.59
CA THR A 30 -1.00 -10.62 8.99
C THR A 30 -2.01 -11.67 9.50
N LYS A 31 -3.24 -11.67 8.98
CA LYS A 31 -4.25 -12.69 9.29
C LYS A 31 -4.10 -14.01 8.54
N GLY A 32 -3.14 -14.10 7.62
CA GLY A 32 -2.88 -15.30 6.84
C GLY A 32 -3.54 -15.31 5.47
N ASP A 33 -4.37 -14.32 5.13
CA ASP A 33 -4.84 -14.12 3.76
C ASP A 33 -3.77 -13.40 2.92
N LYS A 34 -2.65 -14.10 2.76
CA LYS A 34 -1.43 -13.53 2.19
C LYS A 34 -1.61 -13.14 0.73
N GLN A 35 -2.34 -13.92 -0.05
CA GLN A 35 -2.52 -13.63 -1.47
C GLN A 35 -3.36 -12.38 -1.70
N GLN A 36 -4.47 -12.22 -0.97
CA GLN A 36 -5.26 -10.99 -1.05
C GLN A 36 -4.46 -9.79 -0.52
N GLY A 37 -3.77 -9.96 0.61
CA GLY A 37 -2.91 -8.92 1.18
C GLY A 37 -1.80 -8.46 0.23
N PHE A 38 -1.17 -9.38 -0.51
CA PHE A 38 -0.19 -8.98 -1.52
C PHE A 38 -0.82 -8.23 -2.67
N ALA A 39 -1.89 -8.76 -3.29
CA ALA A 39 -2.51 -8.12 -4.45
C ALA A 39 -2.93 -6.66 -4.16
N MET A 40 -3.55 -6.43 -3.00
CA MET A 40 -3.99 -5.09 -2.60
C MET A 40 -2.82 -4.17 -2.25
N GLY A 41 -1.77 -4.71 -1.61
CA GLY A 41 -0.60 -3.91 -1.25
C GLY A 41 0.21 -3.47 -2.47
N GLU A 42 0.37 -4.35 -3.46
CA GLU A 42 0.98 -3.99 -4.73
C GLU A 42 0.19 -2.89 -5.45
N GLU A 43 -1.13 -2.97 -5.45
CA GLU A 43 -1.99 -1.94 -6.04
C GLU A 43 -1.84 -0.61 -5.30
N ALA A 44 -1.86 -0.61 -3.96
CA ALA A 44 -1.66 0.59 -3.16
C ALA A 44 -0.32 1.28 -3.46
N LEU A 45 0.75 0.49 -3.59
CA LEU A 45 2.09 1.02 -3.88
C LEU A 45 2.22 1.54 -5.32
N ARG A 46 1.52 0.94 -6.29
CA ARG A 46 1.45 1.47 -7.66
C ARG A 46 0.63 2.76 -7.74
N LEU A 47 -0.38 2.91 -6.87
CA LEU A 47 -1.16 4.15 -6.77
C LEU A 47 -0.35 5.27 -6.13
N ASP A 48 0.40 4.97 -5.07
CA ASP A 48 1.27 5.92 -4.38
C ASP A 48 2.39 5.19 -3.63
N SER A 49 3.60 5.24 -4.20
CA SER A 49 4.78 4.55 -3.64
C SER A 49 5.30 5.18 -2.35
N ARG A 50 4.85 6.38 -1.96
CA ARG A 50 5.22 6.99 -0.67
C ARG A 50 4.76 6.15 0.52
N TYR A 51 3.73 5.34 0.34
CA TYR A 51 3.27 4.39 1.37
C TYR A 51 4.23 3.21 1.61
N ALA A 52 5.33 3.11 0.84
CA ALA A 52 6.45 2.22 1.16
C ALA A 52 7.38 2.80 2.25
N ASP A 53 7.30 4.10 2.53
CA ASP A 53 8.13 4.78 3.52
C ASP A 53 7.44 4.75 4.89
N ILE A 54 8.08 4.08 5.85
CA ILE A 54 7.56 3.96 7.22
C ILE A 54 7.43 5.33 7.89
N ASP A 55 8.34 6.27 7.63
CA ASP A 55 8.27 7.61 8.21
C ASP A 55 7.06 8.39 7.64
N TYR A 56 6.69 8.10 6.39
CA TYR A 56 5.47 8.62 5.80
C TYR A 56 4.23 8.03 6.46
N LEU A 57 4.19 6.73 6.71
CA LEU A 57 3.07 6.08 7.41
C LEU A 57 2.88 6.64 8.83
N ASP A 58 3.98 6.82 9.58
CA ASP A 58 3.96 7.39 10.93
C ASP A 58 3.40 8.83 10.95
N LYS A 59 3.83 9.66 10.00
CA LYS A 59 3.30 11.03 9.82
C LYS A 59 1.81 11.06 9.46
N ASN A 60 1.29 9.99 8.84
CA ASN A 60 -0.13 9.80 8.57
C ASN A 60 -0.86 9.10 9.73
N LEU A 61 -0.30 9.14 10.93
CA LEU A 61 -0.94 8.70 12.18
C LEU A 61 -1.26 7.21 12.23
N TRP A 62 -0.46 6.39 11.53
CA TRP A 62 -0.57 4.94 11.65
C TRP A 62 -0.16 4.50 13.06
N GLY A 63 -1.00 3.67 13.69
CA GLY A 63 -0.69 3.16 15.03
C GLY A 63 0.51 2.22 15.03
N GLU A 64 1.27 2.20 16.14
CA GLU A 64 2.53 1.44 16.28
C GLU A 64 2.44 -0.01 15.81
N ARG A 65 1.37 -0.72 16.17
CA ARG A 65 1.17 -2.12 15.74
C ARG A 65 1.05 -2.25 14.22
N LEU A 66 0.32 -1.34 13.59
CA LEU A 66 0.15 -1.36 12.14
C LEU A 66 1.46 -0.99 11.44
N LEU A 67 2.24 -0.05 11.98
CA LEU A 67 3.58 0.26 11.47
C LEU A 67 4.51 -0.95 11.53
N GLU A 68 4.50 -1.72 12.62
CA GLU A 68 5.31 -2.95 12.73
C GLU A 68 4.87 -4.04 11.75
N ASP A 69 3.56 -4.21 11.56
CA ASP A 69 3.03 -5.15 10.57
C ASP A 69 3.35 -4.68 9.13
N ALA A 70 3.29 -3.37 8.86
CA ALA A 70 3.66 -2.77 7.58
C ALA A 70 5.15 -2.96 7.29
N LYS A 71 6.05 -2.73 8.25
CA LYS A 71 7.49 -3.01 8.12
C LYS A 71 7.74 -4.45 7.65
N ARG A 72 7.08 -5.42 8.28
CA ARG A 72 7.22 -6.85 7.92
C ARG A 72 6.64 -7.15 6.54
N PHE A 73 5.51 -6.57 6.20
CA PHE A 73 4.86 -6.74 4.90
C PHE A 73 5.70 -6.15 3.76
N LEU A 74 6.16 -4.90 3.93
CA LEU A 74 6.99 -4.19 2.95
C LEU A 74 8.35 -4.88 2.75
N ALA A 75 8.91 -5.50 3.78
CA ALA A 75 10.16 -6.26 3.71
C ALA A 75 10.04 -7.62 2.99
N THR A 76 8.86 -8.03 2.52
CA THR A 76 8.71 -9.29 1.80
C THR A 76 9.33 -9.20 0.39
N PRO A 77 9.91 -10.30 -0.14
CA PRO A 77 10.53 -10.28 -1.47
C PRO A 77 9.58 -9.81 -2.59
N ARG A 78 8.31 -10.22 -2.52
CA ARG A 78 7.28 -9.86 -3.51
C ARG A 78 6.98 -8.35 -3.52
N ILE A 79 6.91 -7.72 -2.35
CA ILE A 79 6.69 -6.27 -2.27
C ILE A 79 7.95 -5.51 -2.66
N GLN A 80 9.14 -5.98 -2.26
CA GLN A 80 10.40 -5.39 -2.72
C GLN A 80 10.54 -5.46 -4.25
N GLU A 81 10.15 -6.57 -4.88
CA GLU A 81 10.13 -6.68 -6.34
C GLU A 81 9.15 -5.68 -6.97
N THR A 82 7.99 -5.47 -6.36
CA THR A 82 7.02 -4.48 -6.85
C THR A 82 7.57 -3.06 -6.74
N LEU A 83 8.27 -2.73 -5.65
CA LEU A 83 8.90 -1.42 -5.48
C LEU A 83 10.02 -1.18 -6.50
N ALA A 84 10.87 -2.18 -6.74
CA ALA A 84 11.90 -2.10 -7.78
C ALA A 84 11.27 -1.87 -9.17
N GLN A 85 10.18 -2.56 -9.49
CA GLN A 85 9.44 -2.34 -10.74
C GLN A 85 8.89 -0.91 -10.84
N ILE A 86 8.39 -0.34 -9.73
CA ILE A 86 7.89 1.04 -9.71
C ILE A 86 9.02 2.05 -9.94
N GLU A 87 10.19 1.83 -9.33
CA GLU A 87 11.36 2.69 -9.51
C GLU A 87 11.91 2.66 -10.94
N ASP A 88 11.85 1.49 -11.59
CA ASP A 88 12.28 1.30 -12.98
C ASP A 88 11.28 1.84 -14.02
N LEU A 89 10.06 2.20 -13.62
CA LEU A 89 9.09 2.82 -14.53
C LEU A 89 9.59 4.22 -14.93
N PRO A 90 9.62 4.53 -16.25
CA PRO A 90 9.94 5.89 -16.67
C PRO A 90 8.90 6.85 -16.06
N PRO A 91 9.32 8.05 -15.60
CA PRO A 91 8.37 9.01 -15.06
C PRO A 91 7.28 9.25 -16.09
N SER A 92 6.03 8.97 -15.72
CA SER A 92 4.85 9.26 -16.52
C SER A 92 4.94 10.71 -16.96
N SER A 93 5.30 10.93 -18.23
CA SER A 93 5.57 12.28 -18.73
C SER A 93 4.27 13.09 -18.63
N PRO A 94 4.20 14.17 -17.82
CA PRO A 94 3.21 15.18 -18.07
C PRO A 94 3.66 15.91 -19.34
N ASP A 95 2.70 16.29 -20.19
CA ASP A 95 2.93 17.11 -21.38
C ASP A 95 3.54 16.40 -22.60
N ARG A 96 2.67 15.68 -23.30
CA ARG A 96 2.64 15.81 -24.76
C ARG A 96 1.42 16.66 -25.14
N VAL A 97 1.46 17.96 -24.84
CA VAL A 97 0.74 18.93 -25.68
C VAL A 97 1.50 18.97 -27.01
N SER A 98 0.95 18.27 -28.00
CA SER A 98 1.38 18.36 -29.39
C SER A 98 1.10 19.77 -29.93
N PRO A 99 1.93 20.26 -30.88
CA PRO A 99 1.88 21.64 -31.39
C PRO A 99 0.58 22.00 -32.08
#